data_AF-A0A1R3TUA2-F1
#
_entry.id   AF-A0A1R3TUA2-F1
#
_cell.length_a   1.000
_cell.length_b   1.000
_cell.length_c   1.000
_cell.angle_alpha   90.00
_cell.angle_beta   90.00
_cell.angle_gamma   90.00
#
_symmetry.space_group_name_H-M   'P 1'
#
loop_
_entity.id
_entity.type
_entity.pdbx_description
1 polymer ?
#
loop_
_entity_poly.entity_id
_entity_poly.type
_entity_poly.pdbx_seq_one_letter_code
_entity_poly.pdbx_strand_id
1 'polypeptide(L)'
;MRRMWPDEFNSILNEAREVTLDVPAAVPDGDVTKRKALRARLIQADYERIWPLAEIRYRVQGPLSGKAITLITNNPHYQKWHPVDGGFEEEISDSGKPFQIKYIVVHFLLDDVSDKVEA
;
A
#
# COMPACT_ATOMS: atom_id res chain seq x y z
N MET A 1 13.61 -9.47 -13.53
CA MET A 1 14.35 -8.32 -12.99
C MET A 1 13.77 -7.94 -11.64
N ARG A 2 14.60 -7.72 -10.63
CA ARG A 2 14.18 -7.23 -9.32
C ARG A 2 13.91 -5.73 -9.45
N ARG A 3 12.69 -5.26 -9.13
CA ARG A 3 12.37 -3.83 -9.10
C ARG A 3 12.43 -3.34 -7.66
N MET A 4 13.13 -2.24 -7.44
CA MET A 4 13.23 -1.60 -6.13
C MET A 4 12.14 -0.55 -5.99
N TRP A 5 11.55 -0.46 -4.80
CA TRP A 5 10.62 0.61 -4.48
C TRP A 5 11.35 1.97 -4.63
N PRO A 6 10.76 2.98 -5.29
CA PRO A 6 11.43 4.26 -5.49
C PRO A 6 11.63 5.00 -4.17
N ASP A 7 12.84 5.50 -3.94
CA ASP A 7 13.20 6.11 -2.65
C ASP A 7 12.39 7.36 -2.31
N GLU A 8 11.93 8.10 -3.32
CA GLU A 8 11.07 9.27 -3.16
C GLU A 8 9.73 8.96 -2.47
N PHE A 9 9.30 7.69 -2.47
CA PHE A 9 8.05 7.24 -1.84
C PHE A 9 8.29 6.45 -0.55
N ASN A 10 9.52 6.45 0.01
CA ASN A 10 9.80 5.74 1.25
C ASN A 10 9.02 6.30 2.46
N SER A 11 8.70 7.60 2.47
CA SER A 11 7.90 8.23 3.53
C SER A 11 6.53 7.55 3.71
N ILE A 12 5.90 7.16 2.60
CA ILE A 12 4.61 6.44 2.60
C ILE A 12 4.70 5.16 3.43
N LEU A 13 5.81 4.41 3.30
CA LEU A 13 5.99 3.14 4.01
C LEU A 13 6.32 3.34 5.49
N ASN A 14 7.00 4.44 5.84
CA ASN A 14 7.34 4.77 7.22
C ASN A 14 6.09 5.11 8.05
N GLU A 15 5.10 5.73 7.43
CA GLU A 15 3.82 6.07 8.06
C GLU A 15 2.77 4.96 7.95
N ALA A 16 3.05 3.92 7.16
CA ALA A 16 2.12 2.82 6.95
C ALA A 16 2.07 1.89 8.17
N ARG A 17 0.86 1.42 8.48
CA ARG A 17 0.62 0.47 9.57
C ARG A 17 0.59 -0.95 9.03
N GLU A 18 1.32 -1.87 9.65
CA GLU A 18 1.17 -3.30 9.36
C GLU A 18 -0.21 -3.80 9.82
N VAL A 19 -0.90 -4.49 8.93
CA VAL A 19 -2.20 -5.10 9.14
C VAL A 19 -2.21 -6.54 8.63
N THR A 20 -3.18 -7.33 9.08
CA THR A 20 -3.43 -8.68 8.55
C THR A 20 -4.77 -8.68 7.83
N LEU A 21 -4.78 -9.13 6.59
CA LEU A 21 -5.95 -9.22 5.73
C LEU A 21 -6.52 -10.64 5.82
N ASP A 22 -7.81 -10.74 6.11
CA ASP A 22 -8.55 -12.00 6.11
C ASP A 22 -9.18 -12.21 4.73
N VAL A 23 -8.43 -12.83 3.83
CA VAL A 23 -8.81 -13.05 2.43
C VAL A 23 -9.78 -14.25 2.36
N PRO A 24 -11.03 -14.05 1.92
CA PRO A 24 -11.98 -15.14 1.78
C PRO A 24 -11.49 -16.12 0.71
N ALA A 25 -11.80 -17.40 0.90
CA ALA A 25 -11.55 -18.39 -0.13
C ALA A 25 -12.36 -18.08 -1.40
N ALA A 26 -11.81 -18.48 -2.55
CA ALA A 26 -12.49 -18.35 -3.84
C ALA A 26 -13.70 -19.30 -3.96
N VAL A 27 -13.82 -20.30 -3.09
CA VAL A 27 -14.90 -21.29 -3.06
C VAL A 27 -15.64 -21.24 -1.72
N PRO A 28 -16.96 -21.55 -1.68
CA PRO A 28 -17.79 -21.38 -0.48
C PRO A 28 -17.31 -22.15 0.77
N ASP A 29 -16.68 -23.32 0.58
CA ASP A 29 -16.21 -24.19 1.67
C ASP A 29 -14.71 -24.05 1.95
N GLY A 30 -14.05 -23.04 1.38
CA GLY A 30 -12.62 -22.84 1.57
C GLY A 30 -12.30 -21.97 2.80
N ASP A 31 -11.12 -22.20 3.38
CA ASP A 31 -10.66 -21.45 4.55
C ASP A 31 -10.21 -20.03 4.23
N VAL A 32 -10.40 -19.13 5.21
CA VAL A 32 -9.89 -17.76 5.15
C VAL A 32 -8.36 -17.77 5.22
N THR A 33 -7.72 -17.15 4.23
CA THR A 33 -6.26 -17.02 4.19
C THR A 33 -5.83 -15.69 4.80
N LYS A 34 -4.91 -15.75 5.77
CA LYS A 34 -4.31 -14.56 6.37
C LYS A 34 -3.13 -14.05 5.55
N ARG A 35 -3.16 -12.79 5.15
CA ARG A 35 -2.08 -12.13 4.41
C ARG A 35 -1.57 -10.90 5.15
N LYS A 36 -0.26 -10.74 5.27
CA LYS A 36 0.34 -9.52 5.82
C LYS A 36 0.27 -8.40 4.78
N ALA A 37 0.01 -7.18 5.26
CA ALA A 37 -0.09 -6.00 4.41
C ALA A 37 0.31 -4.73 5.17
N LEU A 38 0.55 -3.66 4.44
CA LEU A 38 0.70 -2.31 4.95
C LEU A 38 -0.53 -1.49 4.55
N ARG A 39 -1.13 -0.80 5.51
CA ARG A 39 -2.20 0.18 5.27
C ARG A 39 -1.62 1.58 5.38
N ALA A 40 -1.76 2.38 4.32
CA ALA A 40 -1.34 3.78 4.30
C ALA A 40 -2.54 4.68 4.02
N ARG A 41 -2.53 5.89 4.59
CA ARG A 41 -3.47 6.96 4.27
C ARG A 41 -2.65 8.06 3.60
N LEU A 42 -2.97 8.35 2.34
CA LEU A 42 -2.20 9.24 1.49
C LEU A 42 -3.06 10.41 1.05
N ILE A 43 -2.47 11.58 0.85
CA ILE A 43 -3.17 12.63 0.11
C ILE A 43 -3.40 12.16 -1.34
N GLN A 44 -4.46 12.66 -1.99
CA GLN A 44 -4.81 12.24 -3.35
C GLN A 44 -3.64 12.42 -4.34
N ALA A 45 -2.86 13.51 -4.22
CA ALA A 45 -1.72 13.77 -5.09
C ALA A 45 -0.64 12.68 -5.00
N ASP A 46 -0.32 12.19 -3.80
CA ASP A 46 0.68 11.12 -3.63
C ASP A 46 0.15 9.78 -4.13
N TYR A 47 -1.14 9.51 -3.92
CA TYR A 47 -1.78 8.33 -4.50
C TYR A 47 -1.67 8.31 -6.03
N GLU A 48 -1.94 9.43 -6.70
CA GLU A 48 -1.82 9.54 -8.16
C GLU A 48 -0.38 9.32 -8.65
N ARG A 49 0.62 9.75 -7.87
CA ARG A 49 2.05 9.53 -8.19
C ARG A 49 2.46 8.07 -8.09
N ILE A 50 1.93 7.32 -7.12
CA ILE A 50 2.25 5.89 -6.96
C ILE A 50 1.33 4.96 -7.78
N TRP A 51 0.23 5.47 -8.33
CA TRP A 51 -0.71 4.68 -9.14
C TRP A 51 -0.04 3.94 -10.30
N PRO A 52 0.91 4.52 -11.07
CA PRO A 52 1.64 3.78 -12.10
C PRO A 52 2.49 2.60 -11.57
N LEU A 53 2.72 2.53 -10.26
CA LEU A 53 3.43 1.43 -9.59
C LEU A 53 2.49 0.28 -9.17
N ALA A 54 1.19 0.43 -9.39
CA ALA A 54 0.18 -0.55 -9.02
C ALA A 54 0.46 -1.96 -9.56
N GLU A 55 0.09 -2.97 -8.78
CA GLU A 55 0.16 -4.41 -9.15
C GLU A 55 1.56 -4.90 -9.57
N ILE A 56 2.60 -4.10 -9.35
CA ILE A 56 4.00 -4.48 -9.55
C ILE A 56 4.62 -4.78 -8.18
N ARG A 57 5.35 -5.89 -8.11
CA ARG A 57 6.09 -6.28 -6.90
C ARG A 57 7.42 -5.52 -6.82
N TYR A 58 7.60 -4.76 -5.74
CA TYR A 58 8.82 -4.01 -5.44
C TYR A 58 9.49 -4.54 -4.19
N ARG A 59 10.81 -4.68 -4.21
CA ARG A 59 11.60 -4.90 -3.00
C ARG A 59 11.78 -3.59 -2.25
N VAL A 60 11.75 -3.67 -0.93
CA VAL A 60 11.89 -2.52 -0.03
C VAL A 60 13.18 -2.63 0.77
N GLN A 61 13.78 -1.49 1.08
CA GLN A 61 14.98 -1.38 1.89
C GLN A 61 14.63 -0.83 3.29
N GLY A 62 15.66 -0.65 4.13
CA GLY A 62 15.49 -0.07 5.47
C GLY A 62 14.76 -1.01 6.43
N PRO A 63 13.81 -0.52 7.25
CA PRO A 63 13.12 -1.32 8.27
C PRO A 63 12.38 -2.55 7.73
N LEU A 64 11.99 -2.52 6.45
CA LEU A 64 11.30 -3.61 5.78
C LEU A 64 12.25 -4.44 4.89
N SER A 65 13.57 -4.32 5.07
CA SER A 65 14.54 -5.11 4.30
C SER A 65 14.23 -6.61 4.37
N GLY A 66 14.40 -7.31 3.25
CA GLY A 66 13.99 -8.70 3.09
C GLY A 66 12.50 -8.89 2.75
N LYS A 67 11.74 -7.80 2.57
CA LYS A 67 10.33 -7.84 2.15
C LYS A 67 10.13 -7.26 0.76
N ALA A 68 8.98 -7.58 0.19
CA ALA A 68 8.47 -6.96 -1.02
C ALA A 68 7.04 -6.47 -0.79
N ILE A 69 6.72 -5.38 -1.45
CA ILE A 69 5.38 -4.79 -1.44
C ILE A 69 4.74 -4.84 -2.82
N THR A 70 3.42 -4.97 -2.84
CA THR A 70 2.60 -4.84 -4.06
C THR A 70 1.39 -3.98 -3.74
N LEU A 71 1.26 -2.83 -4.39
CA LEU A 71 0.10 -1.96 -4.23
C LEU A 71 -1.14 -2.65 -4.82
N ILE A 72 -2.16 -2.84 -3.99
CA ILE A 72 -3.44 -3.44 -4.38
C ILE A 72 -4.30 -2.35 -5.00
N THR A 73 -4.67 -2.49 -6.28
CA THR A 73 -5.58 -1.54 -6.95
C THR A 73 -6.73 -2.19 -7.67
N ASN A 74 -6.46 -3.27 -8.42
CA ASN A 74 -7.43 -3.86 -9.33
C ASN A 74 -7.52 -5.38 -9.19
N ASN A 75 -6.69 -6.00 -8.34
CA ASN A 75 -6.72 -7.44 -8.14
C ASN A 75 -8.07 -7.92 -7.53
N PRO A 76 -8.85 -8.76 -8.22
CA PRO A 76 -10.16 -9.21 -7.76
C PRO A 76 -10.12 -9.98 -6.43
N HIS A 77 -9.02 -10.70 -6.16
CA HIS A 77 -8.85 -11.44 -4.90
C HIS A 77 -8.79 -10.51 -3.68
N TYR A 78 -8.47 -9.24 -3.89
CA TYR A 78 -8.30 -8.25 -2.83
C TYR A 78 -9.26 -7.07 -2.96
N GLN A 79 -10.44 -7.27 -3.57
CA GLN A 79 -11.42 -6.21 -3.82
C GLN A 79 -11.76 -5.38 -2.57
N LYS A 80 -11.83 -6.01 -1.39
CA LYS A 80 -12.10 -5.32 -0.11
C LYS A 80 -11.00 -4.33 0.31
N TRP A 81 -9.81 -4.43 -0.27
CA TRP A 81 -8.62 -3.62 0.07
C TRP A 81 -8.14 -2.74 -1.09
N HIS A 82 -8.96 -2.60 -2.13
CA HIS A 82 -8.75 -1.60 -3.18
C HIS A 82 -8.67 -0.18 -2.57
N PRO A 83 -8.11 0.79 -3.29
CA PRO A 83 -8.07 2.18 -2.86
C PRO A 83 -9.49 2.70 -2.61
N VAL A 84 -9.70 3.28 -1.43
CA VAL A 84 -10.99 3.82 -1.02
C VAL A 84 -10.83 5.24 -0.48
N ASP A 85 -11.93 5.97 -0.44
CA ASP A 85 -11.97 7.29 0.16
C ASP A 85 -11.47 7.24 1.62
N GLY A 86 -10.46 8.05 1.92
CA GLY A 86 -9.84 8.22 3.23
C GLY A 86 -10.36 9.45 3.98
N GLY A 87 -11.40 10.10 3.45
CA GLY A 87 -12.00 11.31 4.00
C GLY A 87 -11.24 12.58 3.63
N PHE A 88 -11.70 13.68 4.20
CA PHE A 88 -11.17 15.02 3.95
C PHE A 88 -10.68 15.64 5.26
N GLU A 89 -9.71 16.54 5.14
CA GLU A 89 -9.25 17.40 6.22
C GLU A 89 -9.36 18.84 5.76
N GLU A 90 -9.90 19.71 6.62
CA GLU A 90 -9.98 21.14 6.36
C GLU A 90 -8.76 21.84 6.94
N GLU A 91 -8.10 22.65 6.12
CA GLU A 91 -6.94 23.42 6.53
C GLU A 91 -7.07 24.86 6.03
N ILE A 92 -6.44 25.80 6.72
CA ILE A 92 -6.46 27.22 6.36
C ILE A 92 -5.11 27.57 5.75
N SER A 93 -5.12 27.98 4.49
CA SER A 93 -3.89 28.46 3.83
C SER A 93 -3.32 29.69 4.54
N ASP A 94 -2.04 29.99 4.31
CA ASP A 94 -1.38 31.21 4.83
C ASP A 94 -2.12 32.52 4.45
N SER A 95 -2.94 32.48 3.39
CA SER A 95 -3.80 33.58 2.94
C SER A 95 -5.14 33.69 3.68
N GLY A 96 -5.41 32.83 4.66
CA GLY A 96 -6.66 32.75 5.42
C GLY A 96 -7.81 32.05 4.69
N LYS A 97 -7.59 31.48 3.51
CA LYS A 97 -8.62 30.75 2.75
C LYS A 97 -8.67 29.29 3.19
N PRO A 98 -9.85 28.75 3.56
CA PRO A 98 -10.01 27.33 3.84
C PRO A 98 -9.85 26.53 2.55
N PHE A 99 -9.20 25.38 2.65
CA PHE A 99 -9.08 24.39 1.59
C PHE A 99 -9.24 22.98 2.17
N GLN A 100 -9.57 22.02 1.32
CA GLN A 100 -9.80 20.63 1.70
C GLN A 100 -8.71 19.74 1.12
N ILE A 101 -8.09 18.93 1.97
CA ILE A 101 -7.16 17.88 1.58
C ILE A 101 -7.93 16.57 1.51
N LYS A 102 -8.01 15.98 0.32
CA LYS A 102 -8.61 14.66 0.14
C LYS A 102 -7.58 13.57 0.37
N TYR A 103 -7.96 12.57 1.14
CA TYR A 103 -7.13 11.40 1.42
C TYR A 103 -7.69 10.14 0.75
N ILE A 104 -6.79 9.21 0.43
CA ILE A 104 -7.08 7.88 -0.09
C ILE A 104 -6.41 6.87 0.84
N VAL A 105 -7.13 5.83 1.24
CA VAL A 105 -6.57 4.70 1.98
C VAL A 105 -6.20 3.61 0.98
N VAL A 106 -4.95 3.17 1.03
CA VAL A 106 -4.42 2.10 0.18
C VAL A 106 -3.84 0.97 1.01
N HIS A 107 -3.75 -0.20 0.38
CA HIS A 107 -3.11 -1.37 0.96
C HIS A 107 -2.01 -1.90 0.05
N PHE A 108 -0.89 -2.25 0.65
CA PHE A 108 0.19 -2.98 -0.01
C PHE A 108 0.26 -4.38 0.57
N LEU A 109 0.23 -5.42 -0.27
CA LEU A 109 0.60 -6.76 0.19
C LEU A 109 2.04 -6.76 0.65
N LEU A 110 2.32 -7.44 1.76
CA LEU A 110 3.66 -7.53 2.33
C LEU A 110 4.11 -8.99 2.30
N ASP A 111 5.02 -9.29 1.37
CA ASP A 111 5.55 -10.64 1.16
C ASP A 111 7.00 -10.72 1.65
N ASP A 112 7.32 -11.78 2.37
CA ASP A 112 8.72 -12.10 2.66
C ASP A 112 9.44 -12.53 1.38
N VAL A 113 10.69 -12.11 1.27
CA VAL A 113 11.57 -12.44 0.16
C VAL A 113 12.77 -13.17 0.74
N SER A 114 12.84 -14.49 0.54
CA SER A 114 14.12 -15.17 0.71
C SER A 114 15.04 -14.64 -0.38
N ASP A 115 16.04 -13.86 0.03
CA ASP A 115 17.26 -13.81 -0.74
C ASP A 115 17.79 -15.23 -0.76
N LYS A 116 17.60 -15.93 -1.89
CA LYS A 116 18.60 -16.93 -2.25
C LYS A 116 19.90 -16.14 -2.36
N VAL A 117 20.64 -16.11 -1.27
CA VAL A 117 22.08 -15.89 -1.28
C VAL A 117 22.56 -16.99 -2.22
N GLU A 118 23.00 -16.61 -3.41
CA GLU A 118 23.84 -17.52 -4.19
C GLU A 118 25.04 -17.80 -3.29
N ALA A 119 25.10 -19.03 -2.79
CA ALA A 119 26.19 -19.56 -2.01
C ALA A 119 27.43 -19.73 -2.89
#